data_AF-A0A7S4D850-F1
#
_entry.id   AF-A0A7S4D850-F1
#
_cell.length_a   1.000
_cell.length_b   1.000
_cell.length_c   1.000
_cell.angle_alpha   90.00
_cell.angle_beta   90.00
_cell.angle_gamma   90.00
#
_symmetry.space_group_name_H-M   'P 1'
#
loop_
_entity.id
_entity.type
_entity.pdbx_description
1 polymer ?
#
loop_
_entity_poly.entity_id
_entity_poly.type
_entity_poly.pdbx_seq_one_letter_code
_entity_poly.pdbx_strand_id
1 'polypeptide(L)'
;LIQIKGAYKQLQMKVVLFSNFNCVLLVLVLAGVANVSAFQAGLTYNTGSKWLGRKYGVVSATSAAVAVADGTYRRRGLTKMMPTCLVQSNVKIDPEEEQKFISAASKLVAEGLGKPESYVMVASRFAAMSFGGSAEPCAFLELISIGRIERELNKAMSAKLCALVEDHFGVPQSRVYINFFDAPRENFGFNGDTFA
;
A
#
# COMPACT_ATOMS: atom_id res chain seq x y z
N LEU A 1 -2.98 2.02 33.41
CA LEU A 1 -2.05 0.99 33.92
C LEU A 1 -2.85 -0.15 34.50
N ILE A 2 -2.73 -1.36 33.96
CA ILE A 2 -3.30 -2.57 34.58
C ILE A 2 -2.18 -3.21 35.40
N GLN A 3 -2.38 -3.34 36.71
CA GLN A 3 -1.45 -4.03 37.61
C GLN A 3 -1.95 -5.46 37.81
N ILE A 4 -1.18 -6.45 37.35
CA ILE A 4 -1.43 -7.87 37.64
C ILE A 4 -0.40 -8.30 38.68
N LYS A 5 -0.85 -8.68 39.88
CA LYS A 5 0.01 -9.25 40.92
C LYS A 5 0.08 -10.77 40.75
N GLY A 6 1.24 -11.25 40.33
CA GLY A 6 1.59 -12.69 40.31
C GLY A 6 3.07 -12.89 39.99
N ALA A 7 3.77 -13.59 40.89
CA ALA A 7 5.13 -14.18 40.94
C ALA A 7 6.33 -13.65 40.09
N TYR A 8 6.20 -12.69 39.19
CA TYR A 8 7.32 -12.16 38.42
C TYR A 8 7.52 -10.67 38.71
N LYS A 9 8.76 -10.35 39.10
CA LYS A 9 9.27 -9.02 39.45
C LYS A 9 8.86 -8.01 38.37
N GLN A 10 8.30 -6.88 38.82
CA GLN A 10 7.72 -5.79 38.02
C GLN A 10 8.15 -5.73 36.54
N LEU A 11 7.27 -6.18 35.64
CA LEU A 11 7.37 -5.89 34.22
C LEU A 11 6.69 -4.54 33.94
N GLN A 12 7.47 -3.56 33.48
CA GLN A 12 6.94 -2.29 32.98
C GLN A 12 6.31 -2.52 31.61
N MET A 13 4.98 -2.57 31.56
CA MET A 13 4.23 -2.65 30.30
C MET A 13 4.19 -1.28 29.62
N LYS A 14 4.82 -1.16 28.45
CA LYS A 14 4.56 -0.05 27.52
C LYS A 14 3.39 -0.45 26.61
N VAL A 15 2.21 0.08 26.91
CA VAL A 15 1.05 -0.05 26.02
C VAL A 15 1.19 0.99 24.92
N VAL A 16 1.44 0.55 23.68
CA VAL A 16 1.41 1.43 22.50
C VAL A 16 -0.01 1.39 21.95
N LEU A 17 -0.80 2.42 22.26
CA LEU A 17 -2.13 2.60 21.69
C LEU A 17 -1.99 3.30 20.34
N PHE A 18 -2.26 2.57 19.24
CA PHE A 18 -2.46 3.19 17.93
C PHE A 18 -3.90 3.73 17.85
N SER A 19 -4.05 5.04 18.06
CA SER A 19 -5.33 5.74 18.18
C SER A 19 -5.99 6.06 16.85
N ASN A 20 -6.22 5.10 15.93
CA ASN A 20 -7.00 5.44 14.72
C ASN A 20 -7.91 4.37 14.11
N PHE A 21 -8.15 3.24 14.77
CA PHE A 21 -9.24 2.34 14.36
C PHE A 21 -9.88 1.71 15.60
N ASN A 22 -11.19 1.43 15.54
CA ASN A 22 -12.03 0.83 16.60
C ASN A 22 -11.64 -0.60 17.01
N CYS A 23 -10.36 -0.96 16.97
CA CYS A 23 -9.80 -2.22 17.44
C CYS A 23 -8.60 -1.92 18.33
N VAL A 24 -8.73 -2.17 19.64
CA VAL A 24 -7.60 -2.16 20.57
C VAL A 24 -6.78 -3.43 20.32
N LEU A 25 -5.70 -3.31 19.56
CA LEU A 25 -4.73 -4.40 19.41
C LEU A 25 -3.74 -4.34 20.59
N LEU A 26 -3.87 -5.27 21.53
CA LEU A 26 -2.94 -5.39 22.65
C LEU A 26 -1.70 -6.18 22.20
N VAL A 27 -0.63 -5.49 21.82
CA VAL A 27 0.66 -6.13 21.52
C VAL A 27 1.53 -6.10 22.79
N LEU A 28 1.77 -7.27 23.38
CA LEU A 28 2.72 -7.45 24.47
C LEU A 28 4.13 -7.61 23.89
N VAL A 29 4.94 -6.54 23.95
CA VAL A 29 6.37 -6.64 23.68
C VAL A 29 7.08 -7.02 24.97
N LEU A 30 7.48 -8.29 25.08
CA LEU A 30 8.36 -8.75 26.15
C LEU A 30 9.81 -8.57 25.69
N ALA A 31 10.45 -7.49 26.14
CA ALA A 31 11.89 -7.37 26.03
C ALA A 31 12.54 -8.39 26.98
N GLY A 32 13.18 -9.42 26.43
CA GLY A 32 14.19 -10.21 27.15
C GLY A 32 13.81 -11.59 27.69
N VAL A 33 13.11 -12.44 26.92
CA VAL A 33 13.00 -13.88 27.26
C VAL A 33 13.70 -14.72 26.19
N ALA A 34 14.88 -15.26 26.54
CA ALA A 34 15.79 -16.00 25.67
C ALA A 34 15.42 -17.49 25.47
N ASN A 35 14.18 -17.91 25.75
CA ASN A 35 13.80 -19.31 25.56
C ASN A 35 12.30 -19.46 25.27
N VAL A 36 11.99 -19.91 24.05
CA VAL A 36 10.63 -20.06 23.51
C VAL A 36 9.95 -21.37 23.99
N SER A 37 10.71 -22.31 24.58
CA SER A 37 10.21 -23.63 24.99
C SER A 37 9.37 -23.64 26.28
N ALA A 38 9.42 -22.59 27.12
CA ALA A 38 8.70 -22.57 28.39
C ALA A 38 7.26 -22.01 28.29
N PHE A 39 6.83 -21.49 27.14
CA PHE A 39 5.53 -20.81 27.01
C PHE A 39 4.37 -21.76 26.65
N GLN A 40 4.68 -23.01 26.28
CA GLN A 40 3.69 -23.99 25.80
C GLN A 40 2.78 -24.53 26.91
N ALA A 41 3.15 -24.35 28.19
CA ALA A 41 2.42 -24.89 29.34
C ALA A 41 1.41 -23.92 29.99
N GLY A 42 1.33 -22.66 29.54
CA GLY A 42 0.59 -21.61 30.27
C GLY A 42 -0.72 -21.09 29.65
N LEU A 43 -1.10 -21.55 28.46
CA LEU A 43 -2.24 -20.96 27.72
C LEU A 43 -3.46 -21.87 27.54
N THR A 44 -3.61 -22.95 28.31
CA THR A 44 -4.91 -23.60 28.50
C THR A 44 -5.68 -22.90 29.62
N TYR A 45 -6.11 -21.66 29.37
CA TYR A 45 -7.18 -21.05 30.17
C TYR A 45 -8.52 -21.25 29.45
N ASN A 46 -9.33 -22.09 30.09
CA ASN A 46 -10.73 -22.29 29.84
C ASN A 46 -11.49 -20.96 30.02
N THR A 47 -12.03 -20.41 28.93
CA THR A 47 -13.08 -19.38 29.02
C THR A 47 -14.36 -19.91 28.40
N GLY A 48 -15.10 -20.67 29.20
CA GLY A 48 -16.54 -20.75 29.07
C GLY A 48 -17.16 -19.37 29.30
N SER A 49 -17.26 -18.58 28.25
CA SER A 49 -18.16 -17.42 28.19
C SER A 49 -18.44 -17.06 26.74
N LYS A 50 -19.63 -17.45 26.28
CA LYS A 50 -20.24 -17.02 25.02
C LYS A 50 -20.27 -15.50 24.96
N TRP A 51 -19.49 -14.90 24.07
CA TRP A 51 -19.70 -13.52 23.62
C TRP A 51 -19.92 -13.50 22.11
N LEU A 52 -21.11 -13.03 21.71
CA LEU A 52 -21.49 -12.56 20.37
C LEU A 52 -21.38 -13.53 19.18
N GLY A 53 -21.60 -14.84 19.35
CA GLY A 53 -22.09 -15.74 18.28
C GLY A 53 -21.25 -15.86 17.00
N ARG A 54 -20.01 -15.34 16.96
CA ARG A 54 -19.12 -15.42 15.81
C ARG A 54 -17.96 -16.37 16.11
N LYS A 55 -17.75 -17.35 15.22
CA LYS A 55 -16.55 -18.19 15.21
C LYS A 55 -15.36 -17.32 14.81
N TYR A 56 -14.60 -16.84 15.78
CA TYR A 56 -13.26 -16.31 15.52
C TYR A 56 -12.25 -17.45 15.66
N GLY A 57 -11.46 -17.68 14.60
CA GLY A 57 -10.34 -18.61 14.67
C GLY A 57 -9.30 -18.09 15.65
N VAL A 58 -8.82 -18.96 16.54
CA VAL A 58 -7.70 -18.67 17.43
C VAL A 58 -6.44 -18.61 16.57
N VAL A 59 -5.91 -17.40 16.32
CA VAL A 59 -4.59 -17.22 15.74
C VAL A 59 -3.64 -16.99 16.91
N SER A 60 -2.60 -17.81 17.04
CA SER A 60 -1.64 -17.64 18.13
C SER A 60 -0.99 -16.25 18.03
N ALA A 61 -0.78 -15.59 19.16
CA ALA A 61 -0.22 -14.24 19.21
C ALA A 61 1.16 -14.14 18.53
N THR A 62 1.92 -15.24 18.55
CA THR A 62 3.19 -15.38 17.83
C THR A 62 3.00 -15.39 16.32
N SER A 63 1.97 -16.08 15.81
CA SER A 63 1.66 -16.11 14.37
C SER A 63 1.23 -14.74 13.84
N ALA A 64 0.48 -13.97 14.64
CA ALA A 64 0.06 -12.62 14.28
C ALA A 64 1.22 -11.61 14.33
N ALA A 65 2.08 -11.70 15.34
CA ALA A 65 3.28 -10.84 15.44
C ALA A 65 4.31 -11.15 14.35
N VAL A 66 4.51 -12.44 14.02
CA VAL A 66 5.36 -12.86 12.90
C VAL A 66 4.77 -12.40 11.57
N ALA A 67 3.47 -12.59 11.33
CA ALA A 67 2.79 -12.15 10.10
C ALA A 67 2.81 -10.61 9.91
N VAL A 68 2.87 -9.84 10.99
CA VAL A 68 3.04 -8.38 10.94
C VAL A 68 4.51 -7.99 10.70
N ALA A 69 5.45 -8.75 11.28
CA ALA A 69 6.88 -8.49 11.17
C ALA A 69 7.50 -8.94 9.83
N ASP A 70 6.96 -9.98 9.19
CA ASP A 70 7.41 -10.51 7.90
C ASP A 70 6.64 -9.92 6.70
N GLY A 71 5.70 -9.00 6.95
CA GLY A 71 4.85 -8.39 5.93
C GLY A 71 3.82 -9.33 5.30
N THR A 72 3.64 -10.54 5.81
CA THR A 72 2.77 -11.57 5.21
C THR A 72 1.33 -11.55 5.73
N TYR A 73 0.98 -10.68 6.69
CA TYR A 73 -0.40 -10.40 7.07
C TYR A 73 -1.12 -9.70 5.91
N ARG A 74 -1.51 -10.52 4.93
CA ARG A 74 -2.40 -10.15 3.84
C ARG A 74 -3.73 -9.72 4.45
N ARG A 75 -3.96 -8.41 4.52
CA ARG A 75 -5.31 -7.83 4.64
C ARG A 75 -6.19 -8.48 3.56
N ARG A 76 -7.00 -9.49 3.94
CA ARG A 76 -8.06 -10.05 3.11
C ARG A 76 -8.99 -8.90 2.73
N GLY A 77 -8.79 -8.30 1.56
CA GLY A 77 -9.61 -7.21 1.04
C GLY A 77 -8.87 -6.01 0.44
N LEU A 78 -7.55 -5.84 0.67
CA LEU A 78 -6.81 -4.66 0.18
C LEU A 78 -5.98 -4.86 -1.10
N THR A 79 -5.97 -6.06 -1.70
CA THR A 79 -5.20 -6.33 -2.92
C THR A 79 -6.02 -6.24 -4.21
N LYS A 80 -7.32 -5.93 -4.12
CA LYS A 80 -8.23 -5.80 -5.27
C LYS A 80 -8.57 -4.33 -5.51
N MET A 81 -7.58 -3.60 -5.99
CA MET A 81 -7.70 -2.18 -6.28
C MET A 81 -6.90 -1.92 -7.55
N MET A 82 -7.46 -1.20 -8.50
CA MET A 82 -7.00 -1.21 -9.90
C MET A 82 -6.27 0.10 -10.23
N PRO A 83 -4.95 0.09 -10.46
CA PRO A 83 -4.22 1.27 -10.87
C PRO A 83 -4.30 1.49 -12.38
N THR A 84 -4.62 2.71 -12.80
CA THR A 84 -4.47 3.15 -14.18
C THR A 84 -3.53 4.35 -14.20
N CYS A 85 -2.45 4.26 -14.96
CA CYS A 85 -1.51 5.36 -15.19
C CYS A 85 -1.60 5.82 -16.64
N LEU A 86 -2.19 7.00 -16.86
CA LEU A 86 -2.26 7.61 -18.18
C LEU A 86 -1.13 8.63 -18.30
N VAL A 87 -0.37 8.57 -19.39
CA VAL A 87 0.78 9.43 -19.63
C VAL A 87 0.55 10.19 -20.94
N GLN A 88 0.66 11.51 -20.86
CA GLN A 88 0.55 12.42 -21.99
C GLN A 88 1.83 13.25 -22.08
N SER A 89 2.45 13.27 -23.26
CA SER A 89 3.67 14.06 -23.50
C SER A 89 3.64 14.70 -24.87
N ASN A 90 4.30 15.85 -25.01
CA ASN A 90 4.57 16.49 -26.31
C ASN A 90 5.87 15.98 -26.96
N VAL A 91 6.54 15.00 -26.35
CA VAL A 91 7.72 14.34 -26.91
C VAL A 91 7.28 13.08 -27.66
N LYS A 92 7.75 12.94 -28.91
CA LYS A 92 7.64 11.67 -29.64
C LYS A 92 8.89 10.85 -29.36
N ILE A 93 8.71 9.63 -28.89
CA ILE A 93 9.77 8.65 -28.67
C ILE A 93 9.58 7.48 -29.64
N ASP A 94 10.62 6.70 -29.84
CA ASP A 94 10.56 5.51 -30.68
C ASP A 94 9.57 4.49 -30.09
N PRO A 95 8.81 3.76 -30.91
CA PRO A 95 7.84 2.77 -30.42
C PRO A 95 8.46 1.71 -29.51
N GLU A 96 9.71 1.32 -29.74
CA GLU A 96 10.42 0.36 -28.89
C GLU A 96 10.69 0.94 -27.49
N GLU A 97 11.14 2.20 -27.42
CA GLU A 97 11.36 2.91 -26.16
C GLU A 97 10.03 3.17 -25.44
N GLU A 98 8.95 3.44 -26.18
CA GLU A 98 7.61 3.56 -25.60
C GLU A 98 7.14 2.26 -24.94
N GLN A 99 7.40 1.10 -25.56
CA GLN A 99 7.09 -0.19 -24.94
C GLN A 99 7.95 -0.47 -23.70
N LYS A 100 9.24 -0.08 -23.71
CA LYS A 100 10.11 -0.18 -22.53
C LYS A 100 9.58 0.70 -21.39
N PHE A 101 9.20 1.93 -21.70
CA PHE A 101 8.58 2.84 -20.75
C PHE A 101 7.28 2.26 -20.16
N ILE A 102 6.36 1.77 -21.00
CA ILE A 102 5.10 1.17 -20.54
C ILE A 102 5.36 -0.01 -19.59
N SER A 103 6.31 -0.89 -19.94
CA SER A 103 6.67 -2.03 -19.08
C SER A 103 7.29 -1.58 -17.74
N ALA A 104 8.18 -0.59 -17.76
CA ALA A 104 8.80 -0.06 -16.56
C ALA A 104 7.78 0.66 -15.65
N ALA A 105 6.89 1.47 -16.24
CA ALA A 105 5.83 2.17 -15.54
C ALA A 105 4.84 1.20 -14.88
N SER A 106 4.48 0.11 -15.55
CA SER A 106 3.60 -0.94 -15.01
C SER A 106 4.16 -1.53 -13.71
N LYS A 107 5.43 -1.95 -13.74
CA LYS A 107 6.13 -2.49 -12.56
C LYS A 107 6.26 -1.46 -11.45
N LEU A 108 6.67 -0.24 -11.79
CA LEU A 108 6.85 0.86 -10.83
C LEU A 108 5.55 1.18 -10.10
N VAL A 109 4.43 1.26 -10.82
CA VAL A 109 3.10 1.51 -10.24
C VAL A 109 2.63 0.35 -9.37
N ALA A 110 2.85 -0.90 -9.82
CA ALA A 110 2.52 -2.10 -9.05
C ALA A 110 3.26 -2.12 -7.70
N GLU A 111 4.59 -1.99 -7.74
CA GLU A 111 5.45 -1.97 -6.56
C GLU A 111 5.14 -0.78 -5.65
N GLY A 112 5.01 0.41 -6.24
CA GLY A 112 4.73 1.64 -5.52
C GLY A 112 3.42 1.57 -4.76
N LEU A 113 2.33 1.14 -5.41
CA LEU A 113 1.04 1.04 -4.75
C LEU A 113 0.86 -0.23 -3.91
N GLY A 114 1.79 -1.19 -4.00
CA GLY A 114 1.69 -2.50 -3.35
C GLY A 114 0.55 -3.35 -3.91
N LYS A 115 0.30 -3.21 -5.22
CA LYS A 115 -0.80 -3.87 -5.94
C LYS A 115 -0.21 -4.82 -7.00
N PRO A 116 -0.85 -5.98 -7.24
CA PRO A 116 -0.40 -6.89 -8.29
C PRO A 116 -0.37 -6.21 -9.67
N GLU A 117 0.71 -6.42 -10.41
CA GLU A 117 0.91 -5.85 -11.75
C GLU A 117 -0.19 -6.28 -12.74
N SER A 118 -0.77 -7.47 -12.55
CA SER A 118 -1.87 -7.99 -13.38
C SER A 118 -3.13 -7.12 -13.40
N TYR A 119 -3.22 -6.13 -12.50
CA TYR A 119 -4.32 -5.19 -12.39
C TYR A 119 -3.92 -3.76 -12.72
N VAL A 120 -2.68 -3.53 -13.15
CA VAL A 120 -2.16 -2.24 -13.56
C VAL A 120 -2.41 -2.05 -15.05
N MET A 121 -2.97 -0.91 -15.41
CA MET A 121 -3.07 -0.45 -16.78
C MET A 121 -2.18 0.77 -16.95
N VAL A 122 -1.36 0.78 -18.00
CA VAL A 122 -0.57 1.96 -18.39
C VAL A 122 -0.86 2.29 -19.84
N ALA A 123 -1.03 3.57 -20.13
CA ALA A 123 -1.14 4.07 -21.49
C ALA A 123 -0.24 5.29 -21.67
N SER A 124 0.48 5.35 -22.79
CA SER A 124 1.24 6.51 -23.23
C SER A 124 0.60 7.05 -24.50
N ARG A 125 0.53 8.38 -24.63
CA ARG A 125 0.07 9.05 -25.85
C ARG A 125 0.77 10.38 -26.07
N PHE A 126 0.99 10.68 -27.35
CA PHE A 126 1.41 12.01 -27.78
C PHE A 126 0.25 13.00 -27.72
N ALA A 127 0.51 14.21 -27.23
CA ALA A 127 -0.41 15.34 -27.25
C ALA A 127 0.33 16.66 -27.53
N ALA A 128 -0.30 17.59 -28.24
CA ALA A 128 0.22 18.95 -28.33
C ALA A 128 0.00 19.65 -26.96
N MET A 129 1.09 20.10 -26.33
CA MET A 129 1.06 20.63 -24.97
C MET A 129 1.94 21.88 -24.83
N SER A 130 1.58 22.75 -23.89
CA SER A 130 2.39 23.89 -23.44
C SER A 130 2.39 23.90 -21.91
N PHE A 131 3.56 24.15 -21.31
CA PHE A 131 3.74 24.25 -19.88
C PHE A 131 4.52 25.51 -19.54
N GLY A 132 3.95 26.36 -18.68
CA GLY A 132 4.51 27.67 -18.35
C GLY A 132 4.59 28.62 -19.56
N GLY A 133 3.70 28.47 -20.54
CA GLY A 133 3.72 29.27 -21.78
C GLY A 133 4.72 28.82 -22.84
N SER A 134 5.49 27.75 -22.59
CA SER A 134 6.47 27.20 -23.53
C SER A 134 6.05 25.81 -24.02
N ALA A 135 6.27 25.56 -25.31
CA ALA A 135 6.09 24.26 -25.97
C ALA A 135 7.29 23.30 -25.80
N GLU A 136 8.27 23.65 -24.94
CA GLU A 136 9.34 22.74 -24.53
C GLU A 136 8.81 21.42 -23.94
N PRO A 137 9.63 20.34 -23.95
CA PRO A 137 9.25 19.03 -23.42
C PRO A 137 8.52 19.11 -22.08
N CYS A 138 7.31 18.56 -22.01
CA CYS A 138 6.49 18.50 -20.81
C CYS A 138 5.60 17.26 -20.82
N ALA A 139 5.20 16.82 -19.63
CA ALA A 139 4.37 15.64 -19.47
C ALA A 139 3.28 15.85 -18.41
N PHE A 140 2.14 15.20 -18.62
CA PHE A 140 1.04 15.13 -17.68
C PHE A 140 0.65 13.68 -17.47
N LEU A 141 0.60 13.28 -16.20
CA LEU A 141 0.25 11.93 -15.80
C LEU A 141 -1.02 11.95 -14.96
N GLU A 142 -1.87 10.95 -15.14
CA GLU A 142 -3.00 10.67 -14.25
C GLU A 142 -2.80 9.29 -13.65
N LEU A 143 -2.61 9.23 -12.34
CA LEU A 143 -2.60 7.97 -11.58
C LEU A 143 -3.93 7.81 -10.87
N ILE A 144 -4.79 7.00 -11.46
CA ILE A 144 -6.09 6.65 -10.92
C ILE A 144 -5.94 5.36 -10.14
N SER A 145 -6.49 5.29 -8.93
CA SER A 145 -6.54 4.05 -8.19
C SER A 145 -7.71 4.04 -7.22
N ILE A 146 -8.33 2.89 -7.03
CA ILE A 146 -9.21 2.68 -5.88
C ILE A 146 -8.29 2.60 -4.66
N GLY A 147 -8.35 3.54 -3.72
CA GLY A 147 -7.51 3.60 -2.53
C GLY A 147 -6.00 3.62 -2.81
N ARG A 148 -5.20 3.66 -1.73
CA ARG A 148 -3.72 3.80 -1.81
C ARG A 148 -3.30 5.11 -2.51
N ILE A 149 -4.15 6.13 -2.41
CA ILE A 149 -3.83 7.50 -2.76
C ILE A 149 -3.74 8.26 -1.43
N GLU A 150 -2.53 8.52 -0.96
CA GLU A 150 -2.25 9.10 0.36
C GLU A 150 -1.03 10.02 0.29
N ARG A 151 -0.97 11.04 1.14
CA ARG A 151 0.05 12.12 1.03
C ARG A 151 1.48 11.60 0.86
N GLU A 152 1.93 10.72 1.73
CA GLU A 152 3.32 10.24 1.70
C GLU A 152 3.60 9.31 0.52
N LEU A 153 2.65 8.45 0.20
CA LEU A 153 2.78 7.55 -0.94
C LEU A 153 2.78 8.33 -2.26
N ASN A 154 1.90 9.31 -2.40
CA ASN A 154 1.82 10.18 -3.57
C ASN A 154 3.15 10.93 -3.76
N LYS A 155 3.76 11.44 -2.69
CA LYS A 155 5.06 12.10 -2.75
C LYS A 155 6.16 11.16 -3.25
N ALA A 156 6.20 9.93 -2.74
CA ALA A 156 7.15 8.91 -3.18
C ALA A 156 6.91 8.49 -4.65
N MET A 157 5.65 8.32 -5.04
CA MET A 157 5.24 8.00 -6.40
C MET A 157 5.59 9.12 -7.37
N SER A 158 5.38 10.39 -6.98
CA SER A 158 5.74 11.53 -7.82
C SER A 158 7.22 11.53 -8.16
N ALA A 159 8.11 11.35 -7.17
CA ALA A 159 9.54 11.31 -7.42
C ALA A 159 9.93 10.18 -8.41
N LYS A 160 9.36 8.98 -8.22
CA LYS A 160 9.64 7.82 -9.07
C LYS A 160 9.11 7.99 -10.50
N LEU A 161 7.88 8.47 -10.65
CA LEU A 161 7.26 8.68 -11.96
C LEU A 161 7.92 9.82 -12.73
N CYS A 162 8.28 10.92 -12.06
CA CYS A 162 9.01 12.01 -12.72
C CYS A 162 10.39 11.55 -13.19
N ALA A 163 11.13 10.78 -12.39
CA ALA A 163 12.42 10.21 -12.80
C ALA A 163 12.26 9.28 -14.02
N LEU A 164 11.26 8.39 -14.01
CA LEU A 164 11.01 7.50 -15.14
C LEU A 164 10.69 8.26 -16.43
N VAL A 165 9.93 9.35 -16.33
CA VAL A 165 9.59 10.21 -17.47
C VAL A 165 10.82 10.96 -17.98
N GLU A 166 11.68 11.44 -17.09
CA GLU A 166 12.95 12.06 -17.46
C GLU A 166 13.87 11.08 -18.19
N ASP A 167 14.00 9.84 -17.69
CA ASP A 167 14.86 8.81 -18.26
C ASP A 167 14.42 8.39 -19.69
N HIS A 168 13.12 8.25 -19.93
CA HIS A 168 12.59 7.77 -21.21
C HIS A 168 12.22 8.87 -22.21
N PHE A 169 11.69 10.00 -21.75
CA PHE A 169 11.23 11.09 -22.61
C PHE A 169 12.16 12.30 -22.62
N GLY A 170 13.17 12.37 -21.74
CA GLY A 170 14.02 13.55 -21.60
C GLY A 170 13.28 14.79 -21.10
N VAL A 171 12.09 14.61 -20.52
CA VAL A 171 11.29 15.72 -19.98
C VAL A 171 11.82 16.07 -18.59
N PRO A 172 12.23 17.33 -18.34
CA PRO A 172 12.69 17.74 -17.01
C PRO A 172 11.60 17.55 -15.95
N GLN A 173 11.95 17.02 -14.78
CA GLN A 173 10.96 16.75 -13.70
C GLN A 173 10.16 17.99 -13.29
N SER A 174 10.72 19.19 -13.42
CA SER A 174 10.05 20.47 -13.15
C SER A 174 8.91 20.81 -14.12
N ARG A 175 8.80 20.07 -15.24
CA ARG A 175 7.77 20.22 -16.28
C ARG A 175 6.83 19.02 -16.35
N VAL A 176 6.72 18.28 -15.24
CA VAL A 176 5.84 17.13 -15.10
C VAL A 176 4.77 17.42 -14.05
N TYR A 177 3.50 17.25 -14.42
CA TYR A 177 2.39 17.22 -13.47
C TYR A 177 1.82 15.81 -13.34
N ILE A 178 1.40 15.46 -12.12
CA ILE A 178 0.78 14.17 -11.81
C ILE A 178 -0.50 14.44 -11.04
N ASN A 179 -1.63 14.03 -11.62
CA ASN A 179 -2.91 14.02 -10.93
C ASN A 179 -3.12 12.65 -10.27
N PHE A 180 -3.35 12.62 -8.97
CA PHE A 180 -3.69 11.41 -8.23
C PHE A 180 -5.19 11.39 -7.95
N PHE A 181 -5.90 10.39 -8.47
CA PHE A 181 -7.34 10.28 -8.31
C PHE A 181 -7.71 9.01 -7.55
N ASP A 182 -8.30 9.18 -6.37
CA ASP A 182 -8.85 8.07 -5.58
C ASP A 182 -10.29 7.79 -6.06
N ALA A 183 -10.46 6.70 -6.80
CA ALA A 183 -11.75 6.33 -7.39
C ALA A 183 -12.58 5.51 -6.39
N PRO A 184 -13.84 5.91 -6.09
CA PRO A 184 -14.79 5.05 -5.41
C PRO A 184 -15.03 3.75 -6.20
N ARG A 185 -15.30 2.65 -5.49
CA ARG A 185 -15.41 1.31 -6.10
C ARG A 185 -16.57 1.21 -7.09
N GLU A 186 -17.69 1.82 -6.74
CA GLU A 186 -18.90 1.96 -7.55
C GLU A 186 -18.67 2.75 -8.84
N ASN A 187 -17.64 3.61 -8.87
CA ASN A 187 -17.34 4.49 -10.00
C ASN A 187 -16.21 3.96 -10.89
N PHE A 188 -15.76 2.73 -10.64
CA PHE A 188 -14.67 2.12 -11.40
C PHE A 188 -15.12 0.76 -11.95
N GLY A 189 -15.16 0.66 -13.27
CA GLY A 189 -15.66 -0.51 -13.99
C GLY A 189 -14.55 -1.50 -14.36
N PHE A 190 -14.85 -2.79 -14.34
CA PHE A 190 -13.99 -3.86 -14.84
C PHE A 190 -14.82 -5.09 -15.20
N ASN A 191 -14.51 -5.70 -16.35
CA ASN A 191 -15.11 -6.97 -16.79
C ASN A 191 -16.65 -6.95 -16.78
N GLY A 192 -17.26 -5.87 -17.27
CA GLY A 192 -18.70 -5.73 -17.40
C GLY A 192 -19.48 -5.41 -16.12
N ASP A 193 -18.78 -5.14 -15.01
CA ASP A 193 -19.37 -4.73 -13.73
C ASP A 193 -18.56 -3.58 -13.10
N THR A 194 -18.98 -3.11 -11.93
CA THR A 194 -18.24 -2.18 -11.09
C THR A 194 -17.48 -2.94 -9.99
N PHE A 195 -16.69 -2.22 -9.18
CA PHE A 195 -16.05 -2.81 -8.00
C PHE A 195 -16.92 -2.75 -6.74
N ALA A 196 -18.14 -2.21 -6.80
CA ALA A 196 -19.09 -2.19 -5.67
C ALA A 196 -19.56 -3.59 -5.26
#